data_AF-Q1NCN2-F1
#
_entry.id   AF-Q1NCN2-F1
#
_cell.length_a   1.000
_cell.length_b   1.000
_cell.length_c   1.000
_cell.angle_alpha   90.00
_cell.angle_beta   90.00
_cell.angle_gamma   90.00
#
_symmetry.space_group_name_H-M   'P 1'
#
loop_
_entity.id
_entity.type
_entity.pdbx_description
1 polymer ?
#
loop_
_entity_poly.entity_id
_entity_poly.type
_entity_poly.pdbx_seq_one_letter_code
_entity_poly.pdbx_strand_id
1 'polypeptide(L)'
;MSIKSTKEAALSTSLMPAEPTSRRVIAVLDQHDIEKCSRTGETQILNDPQTHILAYPVKREQATKALSNIIDAGLSLPGSILIQSPFDPDEYADAAEAVERFALAKHMLFSNFCQLLGATRVIVTQVDVVTSDSVQTITADGGRLMTKSKLGIKRAASDSLSSQLSLEDEYKGGTPDLEAAELLLSKHRLAGDSNMRSLLQARSSPSNPINKRTLTLNLSTEASRNLKVASKLKLPTFSFNADYQVALSHAKEYTLTMEVFFEN
;
A
#
# COMPACT_ATOMS: atom_id res chain seq x y z
N MET A 1 9.58 17.95 51.07
CA MET A 1 9.02 18.99 50.18
C MET A 1 9.43 18.65 48.75
N SER A 2 8.52 18.89 47.81
CA SER A 2 8.29 18.16 46.56
C SER A 2 9.44 17.94 45.58
N ILE A 3 9.45 16.70 45.10
CA ILE A 3 9.88 16.23 43.79
C ILE A 3 9.23 17.11 42.70
N LYS A 4 10.01 17.79 41.87
CA LYS A 4 9.53 18.28 40.57
C LYS A 4 9.86 17.25 39.51
N SER A 5 8.84 16.44 39.23
CA SER A 5 8.67 15.56 38.08
C SER A 5 8.63 16.41 36.80
N THR A 6 9.52 16.14 35.83
CA THR A 6 9.31 15.33 34.62
C THR A 6 8.37 15.97 33.57
N LYS A 7 8.83 15.91 32.31
CA LYS A 7 8.13 16.17 31.03
C LYS A 7 8.27 17.56 30.40
N GLU A 8 9.51 17.92 30.05
CA GLU A 8 9.77 18.37 28.67
C GLU A 8 10.08 17.11 27.85
N ALA A 9 9.03 16.43 27.37
CA ALA A 9 9.19 15.61 26.19
C ALA A 9 9.26 16.62 25.04
N ALA A 10 10.48 16.92 24.60
CA ALA A 10 10.70 17.65 23.37
C ALA A 10 9.85 17.00 22.27
N LEU A 11 8.78 17.67 21.83
CA LEU A 11 8.14 17.34 20.57
C LEU A 11 9.26 17.46 19.53
N SER A 12 9.75 16.34 19.01
CA SER A 12 10.71 16.36 17.90
C SER A 12 9.95 16.75 16.63
N THR A 13 9.62 18.03 16.53
CA THR A 13 9.20 18.71 15.30
C THR A 13 10.40 18.97 14.38
N SER A 14 11.59 18.49 14.72
CA SER A 14 12.83 18.67 13.95
C SER A 14 13.30 17.37 13.31
N LEU A 15 13.28 17.38 11.97
CA LEU A 15 13.69 16.33 11.02
C LEU A 15 12.84 15.05 10.99
N MET A 16 12.46 14.68 9.77
CA MET A 16 11.85 13.39 9.47
C MET A 16 12.82 12.25 9.82
N PRO A 17 12.41 11.23 10.61
CA PRO A 17 13.27 10.12 10.98
C PRO A 17 13.82 9.39 9.75
N ALA A 18 15.11 9.06 9.75
CA ALA A 18 15.69 8.25 8.69
C ALA A 18 15.10 6.82 8.69
N GLU A 19 14.92 6.27 9.90
CA GLU A 19 14.42 4.91 10.13
C GLU A 19 12.95 4.76 9.71
N PRO A 20 12.63 3.93 8.69
CA PRO A 20 11.28 3.77 8.17
C PRO A 20 10.24 3.29 9.20
N THR A 21 10.67 2.46 10.15
CA THR A 21 9.78 1.86 11.15
C THR A 21 9.18 2.88 12.12
N SER A 22 9.84 4.03 12.30
CA SER A 22 9.36 5.17 13.11
C SER A 22 8.48 6.16 12.34
N ARG A 23 8.21 5.89 11.06
CA ARG A 23 7.42 6.77 10.17
C ARG A 23 6.52 5.97 9.23
N ARG A 24 5.90 4.91 9.75
CA ARG A 24 4.93 4.09 9.00
C ARG A 24 3.65 4.86 8.71
N VAL A 25 3.31 5.78 9.62
CA VAL A 25 2.25 6.78 9.46
C VAL A 25 2.86 8.17 9.59
N ILE A 26 2.46 9.09 8.74
CA ILE A 26 2.80 10.51 8.88
C ILE A 26 1.52 11.30 9.02
N ALA A 27 1.44 12.12 10.06
CA ALA A 27 0.35 13.07 10.25
C ALA A 27 0.86 14.47 9.93
N VAL A 28 0.28 15.12 8.94
CA VAL A 28 0.64 16.48 8.57
C VAL A 28 -0.23 17.44 9.36
N LEU A 29 0.38 18.20 10.27
CA LEU A 29 -0.34 19.10 11.18
C LEU A 29 0.26 20.49 11.13
N ASP A 30 -0.56 21.52 11.28
CA ASP A 30 -0.07 22.86 11.56
C ASP A 30 0.22 23.05 13.07
N GLN A 31 0.86 24.17 13.41
CA GLN A 31 1.24 24.46 14.78
C GLN A 31 0.03 24.57 15.73
N HIS A 32 -1.09 25.11 15.26
CA HIS A 32 -2.29 25.29 16.06
C HIS A 32 -2.90 23.94 16.44
N ASP A 33 -2.92 23.00 15.50
CA ASP A 33 -3.46 21.66 15.72
C ASP A 33 -2.58 20.82 16.64
N ILE A 34 -1.25 20.94 16.54
CA ILE A 34 -0.30 20.31 17.46
C ILE A 34 -0.53 20.79 18.91
N GLU A 35 -0.69 22.11 19.09
CA GLU A 35 -0.96 22.71 20.39
C GLU A 35 -2.33 22.26 20.94
N LYS A 36 -3.34 22.20 20.08
CA LYS A 36 -4.68 21.77 20.46
C LYS A 36 -4.72 20.31 20.89
N CYS A 37 -4.05 19.40 20.18
CA CYS A 37 -3.91 17.99 20.57
C CYS A 37 -3.27 17.84 21.96
N SER A 38 -2.26 18.67 22.24
CA SER A 38 -1.56 18.68 23.52
C SER A 38 -2.47 19.17 24.66
N ARG A 39 -3.35 20.15 24.38
CA ARG A 39 -4.29 20.72 25.36
C ARG A 39 -5.51 19.83 25.63
N THR A 40 -6.06 19.19 24.61
CA THR A 40 -7.27 18.34 24.73
C THR A 40 -6.98 16.95 25.29
N GLY A 41 -5.70 16.57 25.39
CA GLY A 41 -5.28 15.24 25.84
C GLY A 41 -5.34 14.18 24.72
N GLU A 42 -5.58 14.57 23.48
CA GLU A 42 -5.58 13.70 22.29
C GLU A 42 -4.14 13.45 21.79
N THR A 43 -3.27 13.04 22.71
CA THR A 43 -1.81 12.96 22.46
C THR A 43 -1.37 11.61 21.88
N GLN A 44 -2.28 10.71 21.56
CA GLN A 44 -1.92 9.37 21.08
C GLN A 44 -1.17 9.46 19.74
N ILE A 45 -1.66 10.29 18.82
CA ILE A 45 -1.00 10.54 17.53
C ILE A 45 0.38 11.18 17.69
N LEU A 46 0.57 12.00 18.73
CA LEU A 46 1.82 12.70 19.02
C LEU A 46 2.90 11.80 19.63
N ASN A 47 2.50 10.69 20.26
CA ASN A 47 3.39 9.83 21.04
C ASN A 47 3.50 8.40 20.50
N ASP A 48 2.81 8.08 19.40
CA ASP A 48 2.89 6.75 18.80
C ASP A 48 4.26 6.53 18.15
N PRO A 49 4.99 5.45 18.50
CA PRO A 49 6.37 5.25 18.04
C PRO A 49 6.49 4.93 16.55
N GLN A 50 5.38 4.66 15.85
CA GLN A 50 5.34 4.37 14.42
C GLN A 50 4.77 5.55 13.61
N THR A 51 4.43 6.64 14.29
CA THR A 51 3.82 7.84 13.72
C THR A 51 4.78 9.01 13.83
N HIS A 52 4.96 9.74 12.73
CA HIS A 52 5.73 10.98 12.69
C HIS A 52 4.82 12.17 12.42
N ILE A 53 5.02 13.26 13.17
CA ILE A 53 4.31 14.52 12.94
C ILE A 53 5.13 15.38 11.98
N LEU A 54 4.59 15.61 10.80
CA LEU A 54 5.16 16.52 9.82
C LEU A 54 4.53 17.91 9.99
N ALA A 55 5.28 18.82 10.61
CA ALA A 55 4.81 20.18 10.86
C ALA A 55 4.71 21.00 9.56
N TYR A 56 3.56 21.63 9.33
CA TYR A 56 3.33 22.57 8.23
C TYR A 56 3.64 24.02 8.65
N PRO A 57 4.27 24.85 7.79
CA PRO A 57 4.75 24.54 6.44
C PRO A 57 6.01 23.67 6.44
N VAL A 58 6.06 22.71 5.52
CA VAL A 58 7.18 21.77 5.41
C VAL A 58 8.40 22.49 4.82
N LYS A 59 9.51 22.48 5.55
CA LYS A 59 10.79 23.02 5.09
C LYS A 59 11.57 21.96 4.34
N ARG A 60 12.15 22.32 3.18
CA ARG A 60 13.00 21.43 2.36
C ARG A 60 14.46 21.35 2.83
N GLU A 61 14.85 22.20 3.77
CA GLU A 61 16.21 22.23 4.29
C GLU A 61 16.53 20.87 4.95
N GLN A 62 17.43 20.09 4.34
CA GLN A 62 17.81 18.74 4.76
C GLN A 62 16.73 17.66 4.53
N ALA A 63 15.97 17.77 3.43
CA ALA A 63 14.97 16.76 3.07
C ALA A 63 15.58 15.37 2.83
N THR A 64 15.08 14.38 3.55
CA THR A 64 15.28 12.96 3.22
C THR A 64 14.61 12.64 1.88
N LYS A 65 15.01 11.54 1.23
CA LYS A 65 14.36 11.08 -0.02
C LYS A 65 12.83 10.98 0.16
N ALA A 66 12.39 10.42 1.29
CA ALA A 66 10.99 10.32 1.64
C ALA A 66 10.29 11.68 1.75
N LEU A 67 10.92 12.66 2.40
CA LEU A 67 10.34 14.00 2.53
C LEU A 67 10.23 14.69 1.16
N SER A 68 11.26 14.56 0.32
CA SER A 68 11.23 15.08 -1.06
C SER A 68 10.08 14.47 -1.85
N ASN A 69 9.93 13.13 -1.80
CA ASN A 69 8.84 12.42 -2.46
C ASN A 69 7.46 12.91 -1.98
N ILE A 70 7.27 13.11 -0.67
CA ILE A 70 6.01 13.62 -0.10
C ILE A 70 5.70 15.01 -0.64
N ILE A 71 6.68 15.91 -0.68
CA ILE A 71 6.46 17.29 -1.14
C ILE A 71 6.20 17.31 -2.64
N ASP A 72 7.01 16.59 -3.43
CA ASP A 72 6.90 16.57 -4.89
C ASP A 72 5.59 15.90 -5.36
N ALA A 73 5.06 14.95 -4.59
CA ALA A 73 3.74 14.35 -4.81
C ALA A 73 2.57 15.22 -4.29
N GLY A 74 2.83 16.37 -3.66
CA GLY A 74 1.81 17.26 -3.12
C GLY A 74 1.08 16.72 -1.89
N LEU A 75 1.67 15.76 -1.17
CA LEU A 75 1.06 15.08 -0.02
C LEU A 75 1.26 15.82 1.31
N SER A 76 2.00 16.93 1.33
CA SER A 76 2.35 17.68 2.54
C SER A 76 1.27 18.69 2.97
N LEU A 77 -0.01 18.40 2.76
CA LEU A 77 -1.12 19.30 3.11
C LEU A 77 -1.54 19.10 4.58
N PRO A 78 -1.82 20.18 5.34
CA PRO A 78 -2.36 20.07 6.70
C PRO A 78 -3.63 19.22 6.73
N GLY A 79 -3.74 18.37 7.75
CA GLY A 79 -4.88 17.48 7.93
C GLY A 79 -4.82 16.20 7.10
N SER A 80 -3.71 15.93 6.41
CA SER A 80 -3.49 14.66 5.73
C SER A 80 -2.88 13.61 6.65
N ILE A 81 -3.35 12.36 6.50
CA ILE A 81 -2.68 11.16 7.04
C ILE A 81 -2.05 10.42 5.88
N LEU A 82 -0.75 10.20 5.95
CA LEU A 82 0.00 9.46 4.93
C LEU A 82 0.42 8.10 5.47
N ILE A 83 0.27 7.09 4.63
CA ILE A 83 0.64 5.71 4.91
C ILE A 83 1.85 5.36 4.08
N GLN A 84 2.89 4.81 4.73
CA GLN A 84 4.08 4.34 4.04
C GLN A 84 3.75 3.19 3.09
N SER A 85 4.35 3.18 1.91
CA SER A 85 4.27 2.06 0.98
C SER A 85 4.95 0.82 1.58
N PRO A 86 4.32 -0.37 1.49
CA PRO A 86 4.97 -1.60 1.91
C PRO A 86 6.13 -2.00 0.99
N PHE A 87 6.19 -1.47 -0.24
CA PHE A 87 7.15 -1.85 -1.27
C PHE A 87 8.32 -0.88 -1.41
N ASP A 88 8.17 0.39 -0.99
CA ASP A 88 9.26 1.36 -0.88
C ASP A 88 9.08 2.19 0.42
N PRO A 89 10.02 2.14 1.38
CA PRO A 89 9.91 2.89 2.64
C PRO A 89 9.94 4.43 2.47
N ASP A 90 10.36 4.93 1.32
CA ASP A 90 10.43 6.36 1.01
C ASP A 90 9.24 6.84 0.19
N GLU A 91 8.28 5.97 -0.12
CA GLU A 91 7.02 6.32 -0.78
C GLU A 91 5.86 6.30 0.19
N TYR A 92 4.92 7.22 -0.03
CA TYR A 92 3.74 7.40 0.80
C TYR A 92 2.52 7.62 -0.07
N ALA A 93 1.36 7.22 0.44
CA ALA A 93 0.07 7.52 -0.14
C ALA A 93 -0.83 8.18 0.91
N ASP A 94 -1.76 9.00 0.46
CA ASP A 94 -2.85 9.46 1.32
C ASP A 94 -3.63 8.26 1.86
N ALA A 95 -3.97 8.26 3.15
CA ALA A 95 -4.64 7.14 3.80
C ALA A 95 -5.99 6.78 3.17
N ALA A 96 -6.71 7.74 2.57
CA ALA A 96 -7.95 7.47 1.87
C ALA A 96 -7.75 6.65 0.59
N GLU A 97 -6.59 6.77 -0.06
CA GLU A 97 -6.25 6.11 -1.33
C GLU A 97 -5.23 4.97 -1.18
N ALA A 98 -4.62 4.82 0.00
CA ALA A 98 -3.45 3.97 0.22
C ALA A 98 -3.66 2.51 -0.19
N VAL A 99 -4.81 1.90 0.17
CA VAL A 99 -5.10 0.50 -0.19
C VAL A 99 -5.08 0.31 -1.70
N GLU A 100 -5.77 1.21 -2.42
CA GLU A 100 -5.98 1.09 -3.87
C GLU A 100 -4.66 1.34 -4.62
N ARG A 101 -3.91 2.37 -4.22
CA ARG A 101 -2.58 2.66 -4.78
C ARG A 101 -1.59 1.51 -4.56
N PHE A 102 -1.55 0.95 -3.36
CA PHE A 102 -0.62 -0.15 -3.07
C PHE A 102 -1.07 -1.46 -3.75
N ALA A 103 -2.37 -1.69 -3.89
CA ALA A 103 -2.87 -2.83 -4.64
C ALA A 103 -2.41 -2.76 -6.11
N LEU A 104 -2.55 -1.59 -6.75
CA LEU A 104 -2.07 -1.37 -8.12
C LEU A 104 -0.55 -1.54 -8.21
N ALA A 105 0.21 -0.96 -7.27
CA ALA A 105 1.67 -1.11 -7.24
C ALA A 105 2.10 -2.59 -7.17
N LYS A 106 1.45 -3.40 -6.32
CA LYS A 106 1.74 -4.84 -6.23
C LYS A 106 1.40 -5.57 -7.51
N HIS A 107 0.29 -5.23 -8.16
CA HIS A 107 -0.09 -5.82 -9.45
C HIS A 107 0.96 -5.52 -10.54
N MET A 108 1.41 -4.27 -10.66
CA MET A 108 2.47 -3.89 -11.61
C MET A 108 3.80 -4.60 -11.31
N LEU A 109 4.18 -4.69 -10.03
CA LEU A 109 5.37 -5.44 -9.61
C LEU A 109 5.26 -6.92 -9.95
N PHE A 110 4.07 -7.51 -9.82
CA PHE A 110 3.84 -8.89 -10.21
C PHE A 110 3.94 -9.10 -11.71
N SER A 111 3.41 -8.19 -12.52
CA SER A 111 3.53 -8.30 -13.98
C SER A 111 4.98 -8.21 -14.44
N ASN A 112 5.73 -7.23 -13.91
CA ASN A 112 7.18 -7.12 -14.14
C ASN A 112 7.95 -8.38 -13.69
N PHE A 113 7.58 -8.94 -12.54
CA PHE A 113 8.15 -10.19 -12.06
C PHE A 113 7.88 -11.34 -13.04
N CYS A 114 6.66 -11.47 -13.57
CA CYS A 114 6.33 -12.48 -14.58
C CYS A 114 7.12 -12.28 -15.88
N GLN A 115 7.29 -11.03 -16.32
CA GLN A 115 8.12 -10.69 -17.46
C GLN A 115 9.57 -11.18 -17.28
N LEU A 116 10.18 -10.93 -16.11
CA LEU A 116 11.54 -11.42 -15.78
C LEU A 116 11.61 -12.95 -15.79
N LEU A 117 10.53 -13.64 -15.42
CA LEU A 117 10.44 -15.10 -15.49
C LEU A 117 10.22 -15.64 -16.92
N GLY A 118 10.20 -14.77 -17.93
CA GLY A 118 10.01 -15.13 -19.32
C GLY A 118 8.56 -15.43 -19.70
N ALA A 119 7.59 -14.89 -18.97
CA ALA A 119 6.18 -15.04 -19.33
C ALA A 119 5.92 -14.46 -20.72
N THR A 120 5.03 -15.10 -21.47
CA THR A 120 4.51 -14.58 -22.75
C THR A 120 3.20 -13.83 -22.57
N ARG A 121 2.43 -14.19 -21.54
CA ARG A 121 1.15 -13.55 -21.27
C ARG A 121 0.79 -13.60 -19.79
N VAL A 122 0.24 -12.50 -19.28
CA VAL A 122 -0.34 -12.41 -17.94
C VAL A 122 -1.76 -11.87 -18.09
N ILE A 123 -2.75 -12.63 -17.63
CA ILE A 123 -4.18 -12.30 -17.78
C ILE A 123 -4.83 -12.28 -16.41
N VAL A 124 -5.58 -11.22 -16.11
CA VAL A 124 -6.46 -11.16 -14.96
C VAL A 124 -7.80 -11.80 -15.30
N THR A 125 -8.14 -12.89 -14.62
CA THR A 125 -9.40 -13.62 -14.87
C THR A 125 -10.47 -13.31 -13.83
N GLN A 126 -10.06 -12.87 -12.63
CA GLN A 126 -10.99 -12.48 -11.57
C GLN A 126 -10.40 -11.39 -10.69
N VAL A 127 -11.23 -10.42 -10.32
CA VAL A 127 -10.99 -9.44 -9.28
C VAL A 127 -12.05 -9.63 -8.20
N ASP A 128 -11.63 -9.88 -6.96
CA ASP A 128 -12.53 -9.82 -5.82
C ASP A 128 -12.20 -8.62 -4.94
N VAL A 129 -13.24 -7.89 -4.59
CA VAL A 129 -13.20 -6.82 -3.58
C VAL A 129 -14.00 -7.31 -2.38
N VAL A 130 -13.29 -7.58 -1.29
CA VAL A 130 -13.89 -8.03 -0.03
C VAL A 130 -13.94 -6.85 0.92
N THR A 131 -15.12 -6.62 1.50
CA THR A 131 -15.38 -5.65 2.56
C THR A 131 -16.01 -6.38 3.74
N SER A 132 -16.14 -5.70 4.89
CA SER A 132 -16.84 -6.25 6.07
C SER A 132 -18.24 -6.78 5.76
N ASP A 133 -18.94 -6.14 4.82
CA ASP A 133 -20.38 -6.36 4.60
C ASP A 133 -20.69 -6.98 3.24
N SER A 134 -19.71 -7.11 2.34
CA SER A 134 -19.94 -7.61 0.99
C SER A 134 -18.68 -8.17 0.32
N VAL A 135 -18.90 -9.11 -0.60
CA VAL A 135 -17.90 -9.58 -1.56
C VAL A 135 -18.39 -9.23 -2.95
N GLN A 136 -17.63 -8.41 -3.66
CA GLN A 136 -17.88 -8.10 -5.06
C GLN A 136 -16.88 -8.88 -5.91
N THR A 137 -17.40 -9.78 -6.74
CA THR A 137 -16.59 -10.58 -7.68
C THR A 137 -16.82 -10.10 -9.11
N ILE A 138 -15.72 -9.85 -9.80
CA ILE A 138 -15.67 -9.42 -11.20
C ILE A 138 -14.87 -10.47 -11.96
N THR A 139 -15.47 -11.15 -12.91
CA THR A 139 -14.81 -12.22 -13.69
C THR A 139 -14.74 -11.84 -15.16
N ALA A 140 -13.64 -12.17 -15.82
CA ALA A 140 -13.52 -12.08 -17.28
C ALA A 140 -13.93 -13.41 -17.93
N ASP A 141 -15.00 -13.41 -18.72
CA ASP A 141 -15.40 -14.56 -19.55
C ASP A 141 -15.36 -14.15 -21.02
N GLY A 142 -14.50 -14.78 -21.82
CA GLY A 142 -14.31 -14.43 -23.24
C GLY A 142 -13.91 -12.98 -23.51
N GLY A 143 -13.17 -12.33 -22.61
CA GLY A 143 -12.74 -10.93 -22.73
C GLY A 143 -13.77 -9.89 -22.29
N ARG A 144 -14.91 -10.29 -21.70
CA ARG A 144 -15.91 -9.38 -21.13
C ARG A 144 -15.96 -9.50 -19.60
N LEU A 145 -15.80 -8.37 -18.89
CA LEU A 145 -16.01 -8.29 -17.45
C LEU A 145 -17.49 -8.51 -17.13
N MET A 146 -17.79 -9.58 -16.40
CA MET A 146 -19.10 -9.91 -15.86
C MET A 146 -19.06 -9.73 -14.33
N THR A 147 -19.89 -8.84 -13.80
CA THR A 147 -20.01 -8.62 -12.34
C THR A 147 -21.07 -9.55 -11.76
N LYS A 148 -20.69 -10.44 -10.84
CA LYS A 148 -21.65 -11.24 -10.05
C LYS A 148 -21.76 -10.62 -8.66
N SER A 149 -22.79 -9.81 -8.45
CA SER A 149 -23.02 -9.11 -7.18
C SER A 149 -24.14 -9.79 -6.37
N LYS A 150 -23.85 -10.16 -5.13
CA LYS A 150 -24.87 -10.43 -4.11
C LYS A 150 -25.02 -9.14 -3.29
N LEU A 151 -26.18 -8.49 -3.40
CA LEU A 151 -26.55 -7.18 -2.83
C LEU A 151 -25.92 -5.94 -3.50
N GLY A 152 -26.78 -5.05 -3.98
CA GLY A 152 -26.40 -3.84 -4.69
C GLY A 152 -26.12 -2.66 -3.75
N ILE A 153 -24.86 -2.20 -3.70
CA ILE A 153 -24.47 -0.85 -3.23
C ILE A 153 -23.26 -0.33 -4.05
N LYS A 154 -23.31 0.97 -4.37
CA LYS A 154 -22.32 1.92 -4.96
C LYS A 154 -21.28 1.40 -5.98
N ARG A 155 -21.57 1.69 -7.26
CA ARG A 155 -20.80 1.33 -8.47
C ARG A 155 -19.50 2.13 -8.73
N ALA A 156 -19.43 3.42 -8.39
CA ALA A 156 -18.45 4.30 -9.04
C ALA A 156 -16.96 4.11 -8.67
N ALA A 157 -16.60 3.79 -7.41
CA ALA A 157 -15.19 3.70 -6.99
C ALA A 157 -14.59 2.29 -7.17
N SER A 158 -15.41 1.24 -7.11
CA SER A 158 -14.96 -0.14 -7.34
C SER A 158 -14.67 -0.38 -8.83
N ASP A 159 -15.40 0.29 -9.72
CA ASP A 159 -15.25 0.15 -11.17
C ASP A 159 -13.91 0.74 -11.69
N SER A 160 -13.42 1.85 -11.12
CA SER A 160 -12.18 2.49 -11.59
C SER A 160 -10.94 1.66 -11.25
N LEU A 161 -10.80 1.17 -10.02
CA LEU A 161 -9.66 0.32 -9.67
C LEU A 161 -9.73 -1.02 -10.40
N SER A 162 -10.92 -1.62 -10.49
CA SER A 162 -11.09 -2.88 -11.23
C SER A 162 -10.71 -2.71 -12.71
N SER A 163 -11.01 -1.56 -13.33
CA SER A 163 -10.56 -1.27 -14.70
C SER A 163 -9.03 -1.14 -14.80
N GLN A 164 -8.37 -0.54 -13.81
CA GLN A 164 -6.91 -0.42 -13.76
C GLN A 164 -6.22 -1.77 -13.47
N LEU A 165 -6.91 -2.68 -12.77
CA LEU A 165 -6.44 -4.02 -12.49
C LEU A 165 -6.79 -5.04 -13.59
N SER A 166 -7.58 -4.67 -14.60
CA SER A 166 -7.96 -5.59 -15.70
C SER A 166 -6.93 -5.61 -16.84
N LEU A 167 -5.66 -5.40 -16.52
CA LEU A 167 -4.58 -5.39 -17.50
C LEU A 167 -4.34 -6.81 -18.03
N GLU A 168 -4.15 -6.88 -19.34
CA GLU A 168 -3.60 -8.04 -20.02
C GLU A 168 -2.26 -7.62 -20.62
N ASP A 169 -1.20 -8.25 -20.16
CA ASP A 169 0.15 -7.99 -20.65
C ASP A 169 0.59 -9.13 -21.56
N GLU A 170 0.99 -8.77 -22.78
CA GLU A 170 1.62 -9.68 -23.75
C GLU A 170 3.11 -9.31 -23.92
N TYR A 171 3.94 -10.34 -23.88
CA TYR A 171 5.39 -10.23 -23.97
C TYR A 171 5.91 -11.15 -25.07
N LYS A 172 7.12 -10.87 -25.55
CA LYS A 172 7.81 -11.77 -26.50
C LYS A 172 8.16 -13.14 -25.89
N GLY A 173 8.10 -13.30 -24.57
CA GLY A 173 8.69 -14.44 -23.87
C GLY A 173 10.22 -14.40 -23.83
N GLY A 174 10.81 -15.38 -23.16
CA GLY A 174 12.25 -15.57 -23.16
C GLY A 174 12.75 -16.49 -22.06
N THR A 175 14.08 -16.66 -22.02
CA THR A 175 14.76 -17.37 -20.93
C THR A 175 14.53 -16.61 -19.62
N PRO A 176 14.15 -17.28 -18.53
CA PRO A 176 13.92 -16.63 -17.24
C PRO A 176 15.22 -16.02 -16.70
N ASP A 177 15.16 -14.75 -16.29
CA ASP A 177 16.20 -14.08 -15.51
C ASP A 177 15.87 -14.21 -14.01
N LEU A 178 16.32 -15.33 -13.43
CA LEU A 178 16.01 -15.67 -12.04
C LEU A 178 16.68 -14.72 -11.04
N GLU A 179 17.87 -14.20 -11.38
CA GLU A 179 18.61 -13.28 -10.51
C GLU A 179 17.92 -11.92 -10.45
N ALA A 180 17.53 -11.36 -11.60
CA ALA A 180 16.77 -10.11 -11.63
C ALA A 180 15.40 -10.26 -10.95
N ALA A 181 14.74 -11.42 -11.12
CA ALA A 181 13.47 -11.70 -10.47
C ALA A 181 13.60 -11.74 -8.93
N GLU A 182 14.63 -12.40 -8.40
CA GLU A 182 14.90 -12.44 -6.96
C GLU A 182 15.33 -11.07 -6.41
N LEU A 183 16.11 -10.30 -7.18
CA LEU A 183 16.46 -8.93 -6.85
C LEU A 183 15.22 -8.03 -6.79
N LEU A 184 14.27 -8.16 -7.71
CA LEU A 184 13.00 -7.43 -7.68
C LEU A 184 12.22 -7.74 -6.40
N LEU A 185 12.08 -9.03 -6.04
CA LEU A 185 11.36 -9.43 -4.84
C LEU A 185 12.01 -8.90 -3.56
N SER A 186 13.34 -8.95 -3.47
CA SER A 186 14.06 -8.43 -2.30
C SER A 186 13.97 -6.90 -2.20
N LYS A 187 14.22 -6.19 -3.31
CA LYS A 187 14.16 -4.72 -3.39
C LYS A 187 12.80 -4.17 -2.97
N HIS A 188 11.71 -4.84 -3.38
CA HIS A 188 10.34 -4.42 -3.10
C HIS A 188 9.71 -5.14 -1.90
N ARG A 189 10.51 -5.83 -1.07
CA ARG A 189 10.06 -6.51 0.16
C ARG A 189 8.97 -7.57 -0.06
N LEU A 190 8.94 -8.15 -1.25
CA LEU A 190 8.02 -9.19 -1.69
C LEU A 190 8.61 -10.61 -1.56
N ALA A 191 9.84 -10.75 -1.05
CA ALA A 191 10.49 -12.06 -0.83
C ALA A 191 9.73 -13.00 0.15
N GLY A 192 8.79 -12.46 0.93
CA GLY A 192 7.89 -13.22 1.80
C GLY A 192 6.56 -13.63 1.15
N ASP A 193 6.27 -13.18 -0.08
CA ASP A 193 5.05 -13.55 -0.81
C ASP A 193 5.16 -15.00 -1.32
N SER A 194 4.27 -15.87 -0.84
CA SER A 194 4.31 -17.30 -1.11
C SER A 194 3.99 -17.63 -2.58
N ASN A 195 3.11 -16.86 -3.22
CA ASN A 195 2.75 -17.08 -4.62
C ASN A 195 3.91 -16.72 -5.53
N MET A 196 4.54 -15.56 -5.30
CA MET A 196 5.71 -15.13 -6.07
C MET A 196 6.90 -16.08 -5.88
N ARG A 197 7.22 -16.48 -4.63
CA ARG A 197 8.26 -17.49 -4.38
C ARG A 197 7.99 -18.82 -5.06
N SER A 198 6.74 -19.32 -4.96
CA SER A 198 6.39 -20.60 -5.58
C SER A 198 6.49 -20.54 -7.10
N LEU A 199 6.20 -19.39 -7.72
CA LEU A 199 6.33 -19.21 -9.16
C LEU A 199 7.80 -19.13 -9.59
N LEU A 200 8.65 -18.41 -8.86
CA LEU A 200 10.11 -18.37 -9.07
C LEU A 200 10.71 -19.77 -9.03
N GLN A 201 10.40 -20.54 -7.99
CA GLN A 201 10.89 -21.91 -7.82
C GLN A 201 10.40 -22.84 -8.94
N ALA A 202 9.17 -22.66 -9.40
CA ALA A 202 8.62 -23.45 -10.51
C ALA A 202 9.33 -23.16 -11.84
N ARG A 203 9.81 -21.92 -12.05
CA ARG A 203 10.58 -21.52 -13.24
C ARG A 203 12.08 -21.79 -13.11
N SER A 204 12.60 -22.04 -11.91
CA SER A 204 14.02 -22.38 -11.72
C SER A 204 14.37 -23.82 -12.06
N SER A 205 13.37 -24.68 -12.35
CA SER A 205 13.61 -26.09 -12.73
C SER A 205 14.06 -26.20 -14.19
N PRO A 206 15.30 -26.66 -14.47
CA PRO A 206 15.83 -26.71 -15.83
C PRO A 206 15.25 -27.88 -16.65
N SER A 207 14.72 -28.91 -16.00
CA SER A 207 14.26 -30.15 -16.67
C SER A 207 12.76 -30.20 -16.94
N ASN A 208 11.97 -29.41 -16.21
CA ASN A 208 10.51 -29.40 -16.35
C ASN A 208 9.96 -28.03 -15.88
N PRO A 209 10.19 -26.96 -16.64
CA PRO A 209 9.64 -25.66 -16.31
C PRO A 209 8.12 -25.65 -16.50
N ILE A 210 7.43 -24.83 -15.71
CA ILE A 210 5.99 -24.62 -15.89
C ILE A 210 5.71 -23.81 -17.17
N ASN A 211 4.62 -24.18 -17.86
CA ASN A 211 4.13 -23.48 -19.06
C ASN A 211 2.89 -22.62 -18.77
N LYS A 212 2.11 -22.99 -17.75
CA LYS A 212 0.93 -22.23 -17.32
C LYS A 212 0.78 -22.34 -15.81
N ARG A 213 0.39 -21.25 -15.17
CA ARG A 213 -0.08 -21.26 -13.78
C ARG A 213 -1.26 -20.33 -13.58
N THR A 214 -2.28 -20.84 -12.92
CA THR A 214 -3.36 -20.02 -12.35
C THR A 214 -3.06 -19.81 -10.86
N LEU A 215 -3.12 -18.57 -10.40
CA LEU A 215 -2.85 -18.22 -8.99
C LEU A 215 -3.69 -17.03 -8.54
N THR A 216 -3.97 -16.96 -7.25
CA THR A 216 -4.69 -15.85 -6.63
C THR A 216 -3.75 -15.05 -5.73
N LEU A 217 -3.51 -13.79 -6.07
CA LEU A 217 -2.74 -12.84 -5.27
C LEU A 217 -3.67 -12.04 -4.36
N ASN A 218 -3.24 -11.84 -3.11
CA ASN A 218 -3.79 -10.79 -2.28
C ASN A 218 -2.96 -9.52 -2.49
N LEU A 219 -3.61 -8.45 -2.95
CA LEU A 219 -2.96 -7.18 -3.25
C LEU A 219 -2.87 -6.23 -2.05
N SER A 220 -3.62 -6.52 -1.00
CA SER A 220 -3.89 -5.60 0.12
C SER A 220 -3.25 -6.02 1.44
N THR A 221 -2.81 -7.28 1.59
CA THR A 221 -2.26 -7.82 2.86
C THR A 221 -1.13 -6.97 3.42
N GLU A 222 -0.19 -6.56 2.57
CA GLU A 222 0.96 -5.74 3.00
C GLU A 222 0.54 -4.32 3.39
N ALA A 223 -0.34 -3.70 2.59
CA ALA A 223 -0.91 -2.38 2.85
C ALA A 223 -1.68 -2.33 4.19
N SER A 224 -2.48 -3.37 4.45
CA SER A 224 -3.26 -3.52 5.68
C SER A 224 -2.41 -3.51 6.95
N ARG A 225 -1.12 -3.89 6.88
CA ARG A 225 -0.23 -3.83 8.06
C ARG A 225 0.10 -2.41 8.47
N ASN A 226 0.28 -1.49 7.51
CA ASN A 226 0.57 -0.08 7.80
C ASN A 226 -0.73 0.67 8.15
N LEU A 227 -1.85 0.36 7.48
CA LEU A 227 -3.16 0.93 7.82
C LEU A 227 -3.63 0.54 9.22
N LYS A 228 -3.35 -0.68 9.68
CA LYS A 228 -3.61 -1.11 11.06
C LYS A 228 -2.87 -0.29 12.12
N VAL A 229 -1.80 0.40 11.77
CA VAL A 229 -1.14 1.37 12.66
C VAL A 229 -2.01 2.61 12.75
N ALA A 230 -2.36 3.19 11.59
CA ALA A 230 -3.19 4.39 11.51
C ALA A 230 -4.59 4.20 12.13
N SER A 231 -5.24 3.04 11.94
CA SER A 231 -6.58 2.76 12.48
C SER A 231 -6.63 2.67 14.00
N LYS A 232 -5.49 2.46 14.67
CA LYS A 232 -5.39 2.47 16.14
C LYS A 232 -5.20 3.87 16.70
N LEU A 233 -4.87 4.84 15.87
CA LEU A 233 -4.71 6.23 16.27
C LEU A 233 -6.10 6.83 16.48
N LYS A 234 -6.35 7.36 17.67
CA LYS A 234 -7.48 8.25 17.89
C LYS A 234 -7.18 9.58 17.23
N LEU A 235 -7.60 9.73 15.96
CA LEU A 235 -7.37 10.96 15.22
C LEU A 235 -8.28 12.08 15.76
N PRO A 236 -7.73 13.26 16.08
CA PRO A 236 -8.51 14.43 16.47
C PRO A 236 -9.44 14.87 15.33
N THR A 237 -10.74 14.93 15.60
CA THR A 237 -11.76 15.30 14.60
C THR A 237 -11.66 16.74 14.11
N PHE A 238 -10.94 17.59 14.83
CA PHE A 238 -10.72 18.97 14.44
C PHE A 238 -9.60 19.16 13.40
N SER A 239 -8.69 18.18 13.28
CA SER A 239 -7.56 18.24 12.33
C SER A 239 -7.75 17.36 11.11
N PHE A 240 -8.54 16.30 11.23
CA PHE A 240 -8.70 15.28 10.19
C PHE A 240 -10.17 15.17 9.76
N ASN A 241 -10.39 15.10 8.44
CA ASN A 241 -11.71 14.88 7.89
C ASN A 241 -12.29 13.52 8.36
N ALA A 242 -13.59 13.47 8.61
CA ALA A 242 -14.33 12.26 8.96
C ALA A 242 -14.14 11.14 7.92
N ASP A 243 -13.89 11.48 6.66
CA ASP A 243 -13.60 10.52 5.59
C ASP A 243 -12.38 9.62 5.90
N TYR A 244 -11.39 10.12 6.64
CA TYR A 244 -10.25 9.29 7.07
C TYR A 244 -10.65 8.23 8.09
N GLN A 245 -11.54 8.56 9.03
CA GLN A 245 -12.02 7.58 10.01
C GLN A 245 -12.81 6.47 9.31
N VAL A 246 -13.58 6.82 8.28
CA VAL A 246 -14.28 5.85 7.43
C VAL A 246 -13.27 5.01 6.65
N ALA A 247 -12.30 5.62 5.97
CA ALA A 247 -11.29 4.91 5.19
C ALA A 247 -10.42 3.96 6.04
N LEU A 248 -10.06 4.36 7.26
CA LEU A 248 -9.25 3.57 8.19
C LEU A 248 -10.05 2.46 8.91
N SER A 249 -11.37 2.62 9.04
CA SER A 249 -12.23 1.63 9.71
C SER A 249 -12.74 0.54 8.76
N HIS A 250 -12.87 0.83 7.46
CA HIS A 250 -13.27 -0.16 6.47
C HIS A 250 -12.05 -0.89 5.88
N ALA A 251 -11.84 -2.12 6.35
CA ALA A 251 -10.90 -3.04 5.69
C ALA A 251 -11.46 -3.42 4.31
N LYS A 252 -10.87 -2.85 3.25
CA LYS A 252 -11.02 -3.37 1.89
C LYS A 252 -9.88 -4.33 1.62
N GLU A 253 -10.22 -5.55 1.19
CA GLU A 253 -9.24 -6.51 0.68
C GLU A 253 -9.44 -6.70 -0.82
N TYR A 254 -8.35 -6.69 -1.56
CA TYR A 254 -8.34 -6.90 -3.01
C TYR A 254 -7.60 -8.20 -3.31
N THR A 255 -8.25 -9.11 -4.05
CA THR A 255 -7.60 -10.30 -4.56
C THR A 255 -7.74 -10.40 -6.07
N LEU A 256 -6.66 -10.79 -6.74
CA LEU A 256 -6.63 -11.04 -8.18
C LEU A 256 -6.36 -12.51 -8.46
N THR A 257 -7.23 -13.17 -9.20
CA THR A 257 -6.89 -14.43 -9.86
C THR A 257 -6.35 -14.13 -11.25
N MET A 258 -5.19 -14.69 -11.54
CA MET A 258 -4.49 -14.50 -12.80
C MET A 258 -4.03 -15.82 -13.39
N GLU A 259 -3.93 -15.83 -14.71
CA GLU A 259 -3.24 -16.85 -15.47
C GLU A 259 -1.95 -16.29 -16.03
N VAL A 260 -0.84 -17.00 -15.78
CA VAL A 260 0.47 -16.67 -16.33
C VAL A 260 0.87 -17.79 -17.28
N PHE A 261 1.26 -17.40 -18.50
CA PHE A 261 1.69 -18.29 -19.57
C PHE A 261 3.17 -18.10 -19.85
N PHE A 262 3.86 -19.21 -20.10
CA PHE A 262 5.27 -19.27 -20.48
C PHE A 262 5.38 -20.16 -21.72
N GLU A 263 6.29 -19.81 -22.62
CA GLU A 263 6.68 -20.67 -23.73
C GLU A 263 7.97 -21.42 -23.38
N ASN A 264 8.17 -22.56 -24.06
CA ASN A 264 9.37 -23.38 -24.00
C ASN A 264 10.33 -23.04 -25.14
#